data_AF-A0A7X8Q766-F1
#
_entry.id   AF-A0A7X8Q766-F1
#
_cell.length_a   1.000
_cell.length_b   1.000
_cell.length_c   1.000
_cell.angle_alpha   90.00
_cell.angle_beta   90.00
_cell.angle_gamma   90.00
#
_symmetry.space_group_name_H-M   'P 1'
#
loop_
_entity.id
_entity.type
_entity.pdbx_description
1 polymer ?
#
loop_
_entity_poly.entity_id
_entity_poly.type
_entity_poly.pdbx_seq_one_letter_code
_entity_poly.pdbx_strand_id
1 'polypeptide(L)'
;MRNEVTAMVNLQRSNSPIEAVNALKEAIQELVLKALSKTDFFNRAAFYGGTALRIFHGLPRFSEDMDFSLVKPDPTFRLSAYFRSIEEELDSYGFELKFTSKEIRTVSPIQSAFLKGNTEYHLIKFLEPQRPISGVARNSIITIKLEVDVAPPDGATFERRFRLLPSPYSALLYDAPSLFAGKLHALLCRKWAAREKGRDFYDYVWYLQHKIPVNLPHLEERMRQSGDWMKNDKLT
;
A
#
# COMPACT_ATOMS: atom_id res chain seq x y z
N MET A 1 -14.56 23.18 -3.95
CA MET A 1 -13.79 21.92 -3.84
C MET A 1 -12.92 22.01 -2.60
N ARG A 2 -12.78 20.95 -1.79
CA ARG A 2 -11.94 21.04 -0.57
C ARG A 2 -10.49 21.18 -0.99
N ASN A 3 -9.87 22.31 -0.63
CA ASN A 3 -8.47 22.68 -0.95
C ASN A 3 -7.44 21.60 -0.58
N GLU A 4 -7.79 20.67 0.30
CA GLU A 4 -6.91 19.62 0.84
C GLU A 4 -6.53 18.56 -0.20
N VAL A 5 -7.47 18.09 -1.02
CA VAL A 5 -7.19 17.07 -2.05
C VAL A 5 -6.35 17.68 -3.16
N THR A 6 -6.70 18.89 -3.57
CA THR A 6 -5.91 19.66 -4.53
C THR A 6 -4.50 19.92 -3.99
N ALA A 7 -4.33 20.18 -2.68
CA ALA A 7 -3.01 20.28 -2.07
C ALA A 7 -2.24 18.93 -2.11
N MET A 8 -2.89 17.81 -1.79
CA MET A 8 -2.27 16.48 -1.86
C MET A 8 -1.82 16.12 -3.28
N VAL A 9 -2.66 16.42 -4.27
CA VAL A 9 -2.38 16.15 -5.69
C VAL A 9 -1.34 17.15 -6.25
N ASN A 10 -1.42 18.43 -5.90
CA ASN A 10 -0.50 19.47 -6.38
C ASN A 10 0.88 19.45 -5.72
N LEU A 11 1.04 18.81 -4.55
CA LEU A 11 2.37 18.48 -4.01
C LEU A 11 3.18 17.64 -5.01
N GLN A 12 2.50 16.95 -5.92
CA GLN A 12 3.11 16.21 -7.02
C GLN A 12 2.90 16.96 -8.34
N ARG A 13 3.87 17.81 -8.71
CA ARG A 13 3.91 18.47 -10.03
C ARG A 13 3.72 17.42 -11.12
N SER A 14 2.56 17.41 -11.76
CA SER A 14 2.24 16.44 -12.82
C SER A 14 2.57 17.05 -14.17
N ASN A 15 3.63 16.56 -14.81
CA ASN A 15 4.06 16.99 -16.14
C ASN A 15 3.53 16.07 -17.25
N SER A 16 2.98 14.91 -16.88
CA SER A 16 2.41 13.94 -17.81
C SER A 16 1.07 13.33 -17.31
N PRO A 17 0.25 12.75 -18.21
CA PRO A 17 -0.96 12.03 -17.82
C PRO A 17 -0.73 10.88 -16.84
N ILE A 18 0.40 10.17 -16.96
CA ILE A 18 0.75 9.05 -16.08
C ILE A 18 1.03 9.57 -14.66
N GLU A 19 1.80 10.65 -14.54
CA GLU A 19 2.07 11.29 -13.26
C GLU A 19 0.78 11.81 -12.61
N ALA A 20 -0.13 12.40 -13.39
CA ALA A 20 -1.43 12.84 -12.91
C ALA A 20 -2.26 11.67 -12.34
N VAL A 21 -2.31 10.54 -13.04
CA VAL A 21 -2.99 9.34 -12.56
C VAL A 21 -2.32 8.79 -11.30
N ASN A 22 -0.98 8.78 -11.23
CA ASN A 22 -0.25 8.32 -10.05
C ASN A 22 -0.48 9.23 -8.83
N ALA A 23 -0.48 10.55 -9.02
CA ALA A 23 -0.78 11.52 -7.96
C ALA A 23 -2.21 11.32 -7.44
N LEU A 24 -3.16 11.06 -8.34
CA LEU A 24 -4.54 10.74 -7.97
C LEU A 24 -4.64 9.42 -7.18
N LYS A 25 -3.92 8.37 -7.62
CA LYS A 25 -3.83 7.10 -6.89
C LYS A 25 -3.23 7.29 -5.49
N GLU A 26 -2.15 8.06 -5.36
CA GLU A 26 -1.51 8.32 -4.07
C GLU A 26 -2.44 9.10 -3.12
N ALA A 27 -3.18 10.09 -3.64
CA ALA A 27 -4.20 10.80 -2.87
C ALA A 27 -5.31 9.86 -2.36
N ILE A 28 -5.77 8.93 -3.20
CA ILE A 28 -6.73 7.88 -2.81
C ILE A 28 -6.12 6.97 -1.75
N GLN A 29 -4.88 6.52 -1.90
CA GLN A 29 -4.18 5.68 -0.92
C GLN A 29 -4.08 6.37 0.45
N GLU A 30 -3.72 7.66 0.50
CA GLU A 30 -3.70 8.42 1.77
C GLU A 30 -5.10 8.58 2.39
N LEU A 31 -6.14 8.77 1.58
CA LEU A 31 -7.53 8.79 2.06
C LEU A 31 -8.00 7.44 2.60
N VAL A 32 -7.59 6.34 1.97
CA VAL A 32 -7.84 4.98 2.48
C VAL A 32 -7.18 4.80 3.85
N LEU A 33 -5.92 5.20 4.01
CA LEU A 33 -5.24 5.13 5.31
C LEU A 33 -5.97 5.97 6.37
N LYS A 34 -6.41 7.17 6.00
CA LYS A 34 -7.20 8.03 6.89
C LYS A 34 -8.52 7.37 7.30
N ALA A 35 -9.26 6.78 6.36
CA ALA A 35 -10.51 6.08 6.66
C ALA A 35 -10.28 4.94 7.65
N LEU A 36 -9.29 4.09 7.38
CA LEU A 36 -8.90 2.98 8.25
C LEU A 36 -8.51 3.45 9.66
N SER A 37 -7.85 4.61 9.78
CA SER A 37 -7.45 5.18 11.07
C SER A 37 -8.61 5.62 11.96
N LYS A 38 -9.81 5.82 11.39
CA LYS A 38 -11.04 6.14 12.15
C LYS A 38 -11.75 4.89 12.67
N THR A 39 -11.24 3.71 12.35
CA THR A 39 -11.77 2.40 12.76
C THR A 39 -10.81 1.70 13.73
N ASP A 40 -11.13 0.45 14.10
CA ASP A 40 -10.22 -0.41 14.87
C ASP A 40 -9.10 -1.04 14.02
N PHE A 41 -9.05 -0.81 12.70
CA PHE A 41 -8.12 -1.46 11.78
C PHE A 41 -6.66 -1.41 12.24
N PHE A 42 -6.13 -0.22 12.58
CA PHE A 42 -4.73 -0.06 13.01
C PHE A 42 -4.46 -0.46 14.47
N ASN A 43 -5.45 -1.03 15.17
CA ASN A 43 -5.21 -1.78 16.41
C ASN A 43 -4.90 -3.26 16.12
N ARG A 44 -5.22 -3.70 14.90
CA ARG A 44 -5.20 -5.11 14.50
C ARG A 44 -4.23 -5.41 13.36
N ALA A 45 -4.01 -4.44 12.48
CA ALA A 45 -3.22 -4.57 11.28
C ALA A 45 -2.19 -3.43 11.18
N ALA A 46 -1.06 -3.72 10.55
CA ALA A 46 -0.02 -2.77 10.24
C ALA A 46 0.17 -2.66 8.72
N PHE A 47 0.41 -1.44 8.25
CA PHE A 47 0.70 -1.13 6.86
C PHE A 47 2.16 -1.46 6.54
N TYR A 48 2.40 -2.11 5.39
CA TYR A 48 3.75 -2.48 4.97
C TYR A 48 3.91 -2.41 3.43
N GLY A 49 5.05 -2.87 2.94
CA GLY A 49 5.32 -2.94 1.49
C GLY A 49 5.82 -1.64 0.88
N GLY A 50 5.74 -1.55 -0.45
CA GLY A 50 6.32 -0.42 -1.21
C GLY A 50 5.58 0.90 -1.00
N THR A 51 4.27 0.84 -0.78
CA THR A 51 3.42 2.03 -0.62
C THR A 51 3.59 2.65 0.77
N ALA A 52 3.83 1.83 1.80
CA ALA A 52 4.28 2.32 3.11
C ALA A 52 5.59 3.10 3.00
N LEU A 53 6.57 2.55 2.26
CA LEU A 53 7.86 3.20 2.01
C LEU A 53 7.69 4.52 1.23
N ARG A 54 6.80 4.54 0.24
CA ARG A 54 6.46 5.76 -0.52
C ARG A 54 5.87 6.85 0.36
N ILE A 55 4.78 6.56 1.06
CA ILE A 55 3.98 7.55 1.79
C ILE A 55 4.69 8.05 3.05
N PHE A 56 5.35 7.16 3.80
CA PHE A 56 5.91 7.49 5.13
C PHE A 56 7.42 7.69 5.15
N HIS A 57 8.16 7.19 4.15
CA HIS A 57 9.62 7.34 4.08
C HIS A 57 10.11 8.05 2.81
N GLY A 58 9.21 8.47 1.91
CA GLY A 58 9.57 9.28 0.75
C GLY A 58 10.30 8.52 -0.35
N LEU A 59 10.03 7.21 -0.53
CA LEU A 59 10.60 6.43 -1.63
C LEU A 59 10.36 7.15 -2.98
N PRO A 60 11.41 7.43 -3.80
CA PRO A 60 11.27 8.23 -5.03
C PRO A 60 10.77 7.43 -6.24
N ARG A 61 9.79 6.56 -6.04
CA ARG A 61 9.04 5.88 -7.12
C ARG A 61 7.60 5.60 -6.70
N PHE A 62 6.70 5.54 -7.67
CA PHE A 62 5.30 5.19 -7.41
C PHE A 62 5.16 3.72 -6.97
N SER A 63 4.12 3.44 -6.19
CA SER A 63 3.73 2.09 -5.72
C SER A 63 2.22 1.98 -5.74
N GLU A 64 1.70 0.91 -6.35
CA GLU A 64 0.29 0.81 -6.72
C GLU A 64 -0.59 0.14 -5.64
N ASP A 65 -0.09 -0.96 -5.07
CA ASP A 65 -0.86 -1.80 -4.15
C ASP A 65 -0.68 -1.36 -2.68
N MET A 66 -1.71 -1.53 -1.86
CA MET A 66 -1.65 -1.28 -0.42
C MET A 66 -1.62 -2.61 0.33
N ASP A 67 -0.46 -2.95 0.89
CA ASP A 67 -0.25 -4.20 1.61
C ASP A 67 -0.36 -3.97 3.13
N PHE A 68 -1.12 -4.82 3.81
CA PHE A 68 -1.29 -4.84 5.25
C PHE A 68 -1.06 -6.24 5.81
N SER A 69 -0.63 -6.30 7.06
CA SER A 69 -0.39 -7.54 7.77
C SER A 69 -1.01 -7.43 9.16
N LEU A 70 -1.69 -8.48 9.62
CA LEU A 70 -2.19 -8.48 10.99
C LEU A 70 -1.02 -8.45 12.00
N VAL A 71 -1.22 -7.82 13.14
CA VAL A 71 -0.25 -7.83 14.24
C VAL A 71 -0.19 -9.22 14.88
N LYS A 72 -1.31 -9.95 14.87
CA LYS A 72 -1.44 -11.34 15.30
C LYS A 72 -2.35 -12.09 14.33
N PRO A 73 -2.08 -13.37 14.03
CA PRO A 73 -2.95 -14.17 13.19
C PRO A 73 -4.40 -14.18 13.69
N ASP A 74 -5.35 -13.95 12.78
CA ASP A 74 -6.78 -14.05 13.09
C ASP A 74 -7.59 -14.47 11.85
N PRO A 75 -8.04 -15.74 11.77
CA PRO A 75 -8.82 -16.23 10.64
C PRO A 75 -10.25 -15.64 10.59
N THR A 76 -10.72 -15.01 11.67
CA THR A 76 -12.03 -14.36 11.74
C THR A 76 -12.01 -12.92 11.22
N PHE A 77 -10.83 -12.34 11.00
CA PHE A 77 -10.68 -11.02 10.39
C PHE A 77 -11.42 -10.95 9.04
N ARG A 78 -12.09 -9.83 8.76
CA ARG A 78 -12.76 -9.57 7.48
C ARG A 78 -12.41 -8.17 7.01
N LEU A 79 -11.65 -8.08 5.92
CA LEU A 79 -11.33 -6.80 5.27
C LEU A 79 -12.60 -6.07 4.81
N SER A 80 -13.64 -6.81 4.43
CA SER A 80 -14.92 -6.24 4.00
C SER A 80 -15.65 -5.43 5.07
N ALA A 81 -15.34 -5.63 6.35
CA ALA A 81 -15.91 -4.83 7.44
C ALA A 81 -15.56 -3.33 7.34
N TYR A 82 -14.46 -3.00 6.67
CA TYR A 82 -13.96 -1.62 6.53
C TYR A 82 -14.39 -0.94 5.24
N PHE A 83 -15.01 -1.66 4.29
CA PHE A 83 -15.32 -1.12 2.95
C PHE A 83 -16.21 0.12 3.01
N ARG A 84 -17.27 0.06 3.82
CA ARG A 84 -18.20 1.18 3.97
C ARG A 84 -17.50 2.45 4.46
N SER A 85 -16.67 2.33 5.49
CA SER A 85 -15.93 3.48 6.04
C SER A 85 -14.96 4.08 5.02
N ILE A 86 -14.32 3.25 4.20
CA ILE A 86 -13.42 3.71 3.14
C ILE A 86 -14.19 4.43 2.04
N GLU A 87 -15.30 3.85 1.58
CA GLU A 87 -16.14 4.46 0.54
C GLU A 87 -16.76 5.79 0.99
N GLU A 88 -17.28 5.86 2.23
CA GLU A 88 -17.83 7.10 2.81
C GLU A 88 -16.75 8.19 2.96
N GLU A 89 -15.54 7.83 3.37
CA GLU A 89 -14.43 8.78 3.46
C GLU A 89 -14.08 9.35 2.08
N LEU A 90 -13.89 8.48 1.08
CA LEU A 90 -13.56 8.88 -0.29
C LEU A 90 -14.65 9.75 -0.90
N ASP A 91 -15.92 9.36 -0.76
CA ASP A 91 -17.08 10.11 -1.26
C ASP A 91 -17.13 11.51 -0.63
N SER A 92 -16.81 11.64 0.67
CA SER A 92 -16.74 12.93 1.36
C SER A 92 -15.69 13.90 0.78
N TYR A 93 -14.70 13.38 0.06
CA TYR A 93 -13.68 14.14 -0.65
C TYR A 93 -13.95 14.23 -2.16
N GLY A 94 -15.06 13.67 -2.64
CA GLY A 94 -15.48 13.69 -4.04
C GLY A 94 -14.91 12.56 -4.89
N PHE A 95 -14.35 11.52 -4.27
CA PHE A 95 -13.87 10.33 -4.95
C PHE A 95 -14.98 9.27 -5.04
N GLU A 96 -15.44 9.00 -6.26
CA GLU A 96 -16.46 8.00 -6.57
C GLU A 96 -15.79 6.66 -6.90
N LEU A 97 -15.38 5.95 -5.84
CA LEU A 97 -14.85 4.60 -5.94
C LEU A 97 -15.69 3.60 -5.15
N LYS A 98 -15.79 2.37 -5.67
CA LYS A 98 -16.51 1.27 -5.05
C LYS A 98 -15.65 0.01 -4.97
N PHE A 99 -15.84 -0.77 -3.92
CA PHE A 99 -15.23 -2.09 -3.83
C PHE A 99 -15.90 -3.05 -4.80
N THR A 100 -15.09 -3.74 -5.60
CA THR A 100 -15.53 -4.88 -6.40
C THR A 100 -15.02 -6.16 -5.75
N SER A 101 -15.93 -7.05 -5.38
CA SER A 101 -15.58 -8.40 -4.93
C SER A 101 -15.17 -9.26 -6.11
N LYS A 102 -14.03 -9.93 -6.03
CA LYS A 102 -13.79 -11.15 -6.80
C LYS A 102 -14.10 -12.33 -5.88
N GLU A 103 -14.80 -13.33 -6.40
CA GLU A 103 -14.93 -14.61 -5.69
C GLU A 103 -13.53 -15.21 -5.49
N ILE A 104 -13.14 -15.38 -4.23
CA ILE A 104 -11.90 -16.05 -3.88
C ILE A 104 -12.15 -17.55 -4.04
N ARG A 105 -11.62 -18.14 -5.11
CA ARG A 105 -11.74 -19.58 -5.40
C ARG A 105 -10.75 -20.45 -4.60
N THR A 106 -9.85 -19.85 -3.82
CA THR A 106 -8.75 -20.54 -3.15
C THR A 106 -8.59 -20.03 -1.73
N VAL A 107 -8.49 -20.93 -0.74
CA VAL A 107 -8.16 -20.56 0.64
C VAL A 107 -6.74 -19.99 0.66
N SER A 108 -6.63 -18.67 0.82
CA SER A 108 -5.36 -17.94 0.91
C SER A 108 -5.31 -17.22 2.25
N PRO A 109 -4.15 -17.15 2.92
CA PRO A 109 -3.99 -16.31 4.11
C PRO A 109 -4.10 -14.81 3.77
N ILE A 110 -4.08 -14.44 2.48
CA ILE A 110 -4.23 -13.07 2.02
C ILE A 110 -5.67 -12.80 1.61
N GLN A 111 -6.30 -11.82 2.24
CA GLN A 111 -7.57 -11.24 1.79
C GLN A 111 -7.29 -10.06 0.86
N SER A 112 -7.83 -10.09 -0.36
CA SER A 112 -7.63 -9.02 -1.34
C SER A 112 -8.95 -8.34 -1.70
N ALA A 113 -8.92 -7.03 -1.87
CA ALA A 113 -10.04 -6.23 -2.33
C ALA A 113 -9.60 -5.19 -3.37
N PHE A 114 -10.48 -4.87 -4.31
CA PHE A 114 -10.19 -3.90 -5.37
C PHE A 114 -11.16 -2.74 -5.27
N LEU A 115 -10.63 -1.56 -4.97
CA LEU A 115 -11.35 -0.30 -4.98
C LEU A 115 -11.21 0.32 -6.37
N LYS A 116 -12.34 0.59 -7.05
CA LYS A 116 -12.35 0.99 -8.46
C LYS A 116 -13.19 2.22 -8.73
N GLY A 117 -12.77 3.07 -9.67
CA GLY A 117 -13.54 4.22 -10.16
C GLY A 117 -13.08 4.70 -11.53
N ASN A 118 -13.87 5.55 -12.18
CA ASN A 118 -13.59 6.04 -13.53
C ASN A 118 -12.41 7.04 -13.52
N THR A 119 -11.33 6.77 -14.25
CA THR A 119 -10.13 7.63 -14.24
C THR A 119 -10.41 9.02 -14.79
N GLU A 120 -11.06 9.11 -15.94
CA GLU A 120 -11.31 10.36 -16.68
C GLU A 120 -12.16 11.32 -15.85
N TYR A 121 -13.22 10.81 -15.22
CA TYR A 121 -14.07 11.56 -14.31
C TYR A 121 -13.26 12.24 -13.20
N HIS A 122 -12.42 11.48 -12.50
CA HIS A 122 -11.64 12.01 -11.39
C HIS A 122 -10.54 12.98 -11.85
N LEU A 123 -9.89 12.71 -13.00
CA LEU A 123 -8.92 13.63 -13.57
C LEU A 123 -9.57 14.99 -13.91
N ILE A 124 -10.73 14.99 -14.57
CA ILE A 124 -11.46 16.22 -14.89
C ILE A 124 -11.89 16.95 -13.61
N LYS A 125 -12.37 16.19 -12.62
CA LYS A 125 -12.87 16.74 -11.35
C LYS A 125 -11.79 17.44 -10.54
N PHE A 126 -10.59 16.86 -10.45
CA PHE A 126 -9.55 17.33 -9.51
C PHE A 126 -8.40 18.13 -10.16
N LEU A 127 -8.21 18.03 -11.47
CA LEU A 127 -7.05 18.63 -12.15
C LEU A 127 -7.41 19.72 -13.17
N GLU A 128 -8.64 20.23 -13.16
CA GLU A 128 -9.16 21.36 -13.99
C GLU A 128 -8.58 21.41 -15.42
N PRO A 129 -9.32 20.97 -16.45
CA PRO A 129 -8.76 20.61 -17.75
C PRO A 129 -8.35 21.85 -18.56
N GLN A 130 -7.15 22.37 -18.35
CA GLN A 130 -6.49 23.29 -19.29
C GLN A 130 -5.82 22.55 -20.45
N ARG A 131 -5.87 21.21 -20.48
CA ARG A 131 -5.28 20.40 -21.54
C ARG A 131 -6.18 19.21 -21.87
N PRO A 132 -6.34 18.85 -23.16
CA PRO A 132 -6.76 17.49 -23.46
C PRO A 132 -5.71 16.57 -22.83
N ILE A 133 -6.14 15.68 -21.93
CA ILE A 133 -5.28 14.64 -21.36
C ILE A 133 -5.08 13.57 -22.44
N SER A 134 -4.37 13.95 -23.51
CA SER A 134 -3.99 13.07 -24.60
C SER A 134 -3.15 11.93 -24.00
N GLY A 135 -3.62 10.69 -24.16
CA GLY A 135 -2.92 9.49 -23.65
C GLY A 135 -3.63 8.72 -22.54
N VAL A 136 -4.75 9.21 -21.98
CA VAL A 136 -5.60 8.41 -21.09
C VAL A 136 -6.72 7.78 -21.92
N ALA A 137 -6.80 6.45 -21.91
CA ALA A 137 -7.86 5.73 -22.60
C ALA A 137 -9.23 6.11 -22.02
N ARG A 138 -10.17 6.42 -22.91
CA ARG A 138 -11.59 6.62 -22.58
C ARG A 138 -12.10 5.36 -21.87
N ASN A 139 -12.76 5.51 -20.73
CA ASN A 139 -13.19 4.41 -19.84
C ASN A 139 -12.08 3.66 -19.09
N SER A 140 -10.87 4.20 -18.97
CA SER A 140 -9.89 3.63 -18.04
C SER A 140 -10.42 3.67 -16.60
N ILE A 141 -10.06 2.66 -15.81
CA ILE A 141 -10.51 2.49 -14.43
C ILE A 141 -9.30 2.61 -13.50
N ILE A 142 -9.34 3.58 -12.58
CA ILE A 142 -8.42 3.60 -11.44
C ILE A 142 -8.76 2.40 -10.59
N THR A 143 -7.73 1.64 -10.24
CA THR A 143 -7.83 0.50 -9.33
C THR A 143 -6.78 0.68 -8.23
N ILE A 144 -7.22 0.58 -6.98
CA ILE A 144 -6.35 0.43 -5.81
C ILE A 144 -6.62 -0.94 -5.21
N LYS A 145 -5.57 -1.75 -5.10
CA LYS A 145 -5.64 -3.07 -4.48
C LYS A 145 -5.30 -2.96 -3.01
N LEU A 146 -6.14 -3.52 -2.15
CA LEU A 146 -5.85 -3.68 -0.73
C LEU A 146 -5.63 -5.18 -0.47
N GLU A 147 -4.53 -5.52 0.19
CA GLU A 147 -4.25 -6.88 0.62
C GLU A 147 -3.98 -6.92 2.12
N VAL A 148 -4.57 -7.89 2.83
CA VAL A 148 -4.31 -8.14 4.25
C VAL A 148 -3.87 -9.57 4.43
N ASP A 149 -2.66 -9.78 4.94
CA ASP A 149 -2.19 -11.08 5.42
C ASP A 149 -2.76 -11.36 6.82
N VAL A 150 -3.62 -12.37 6.92
CA VAL A 150 -4.31 -12.77 8.16
C VAL A 150 -3.59 -13.87 8.94
N ALA A 151 -2.49 -14.41 8.40
CA ALA A 151 -1.62 -15.36 9.06
C ALA A 151 -0.13 -15.00 8.82
N PRO A 152 0.29 -13.79 9.22
CA PRO A 152 1.63 -13.31 8.90
C PRO A 152 2.70 -14.00 9.74
N PRO A 153 3.95 -14.01 9.25
CA PRO A 153 5.08 -14.54 9.99
C PRO A 153 5.46 -13.61 11.15
N ASP A 154 5.96 -14.20 12.23
CA ASP A 154 6.36 -13.51 13.46
C ASP A 154 7.64 -12.67 13.27
N GLY A 155 8.06 -11.99 14.35
CA GLY A 155 9.33 -11.25 14.42
C GLY A 155 9.29 -9.83 13.86
N ALA A 156 8.20 -9.44 13.20
CA ALA A 156 8.01 -8.05 12.77
C ALA A 156 7.87 -7.11 13.97
N THR A 157 8.49 -5.94 13.84
CA THR A 157 8.36 -4.82 14.77
C THR A 157 7.59 -3.69 14.11
N PHE A 158 6.94 -2.85 14.92
CA PHE A 158 5.96 -1.89 14.44
C PHE A 158 6.23 -0.50 14.99
N GLU A 159 5.84 0.50 14.21
CA GLU A 159 5.88 1.90 14.62
C GLU A 159 4.59 2.62 14.24
N ARG A 160 4.16 3.57 15.08
CA ARG A 160 3.02 4.43 14.77
C ARG A 160 3.53 5.74 14.17
N ARG A 161 3.07 6.07 12.96
CA ARG A 161 3.42 7.31 12.27
C ARG A 161 2.18 8.17 12.05
N PHE A 162 2.39 9.47 11.95
CA PHE A 162 1.35 10.47 11.75
C PHE A 162 1.52 11.17 10.41
N ARG A 163 0.39 11.48 9.76
CA ARG A 163 0.31 12.31 8.55
C ARG A 163 -0.65 13.46 8.83
N LEU A 164 -0.38 14.63 8.25
CA LEU A 164 -1.16 15.84 8.51
C LEU A 164 -2.22 16.12 7.45
N LEU A 165 -2.03 15.62 6.23
CA LEU A 165 -2.94 15.79 5.10
C LEU A 165 -3.66 14.48 4.80
N PRO A 166 -4.92 14.50 4.34
CA PRO A 166 -5.78 15.68 4.15
C PRO A 166 -6.31 16.26 5.47
N SER A 167 -6.29 15.49 6.55
CA SER A 167 -6.34 15.97 7.92
C SER A 167 -5.51 15.00 8.78
N PRO A 168 -5.18 15.35 10.04
CA PRO A 168 -4.35 14.50 10.88
C PRO A 168 -4.89 13.07 11.02
N TYR A 169 -4.04 12.08 10.75
CA TYR A 169 -4.32 10.66 10.99
C TYR A 169 -3.06 9.93 11.45
N SER A 170 -3.25 8.77 12.10
CA SER A 170 -2.15 7.87 12.46
C SER A 170 -2.35 6.51 11.83
N ALA A 171 -1.26 5.89 11.40
CA ALA A 171 -1.24 4.51 10.93
C ALA A 171 -0.24 3.71 11.77
N LEU A 172 -0.54 2.42 11.99
CA LEU A 172 0.44 1.46 12.45
C LEU A 172 1.17 0.91 11.23
N LEU A 173 2.49 0.91 11.25
CA LEU A 173 3.33 0.40 10.17
C LEU A 173 4.26 -0.68 10.69
N TYR A 174 4.76 -1.52 9.79
CA TYR A 174 6.03 -2.18 10.01
C TYR A 174 7.12 -1.12 10.15
N ASP A 175 8.03 -1.29 11.10
CA ASP A 175 9.18 -0.42 11.19
C ASP A 175 10.14 -0.60 10.00
N ALA A 176 11.01 0.38 9.78
CA ALA A 176 11.91 0.36 8.63
C ALA A 176 12.76 -0.94 8.52
N PRO A 177 13.33 -1.51 9.61
CA PRO A 177 14.01 -2.80 9.57
C PRO A 177 13.13 -3.98 9.15
N SER A 178 11.87 -4.02 9.59
CA SER A 178 10.92 -5.08 9.22
C SER A 178 10.42 -4.93 7.78
N LEU A 179 10.22 -3.70 7.31
CA LEU A 179 9.97 -3.41 5.89
C LEU A 179 11.14 -3.89 5.02
N PHE A 180 12.37 -3.67 5.48
CA PHE A 180 13.57 -4.11 4.77
C PHE A 180 13.66 -5.64 4.69
N ALA A 181 13.39 -6.33 5.80
CA ALA A 181 13.33 -7.80 5.83
C ALA A 181 12.34 -8.36 4.79
N GLY A 182 11.13 -7.80 4.69
CA GLY A 182 10.17 -8.21 3.66
C GLY A 182 10.68 -8.02 2.22
N LYS A 183 11.44 -6.94 1.98
CA LYS A 183 12.05 -6.66 0.67
C LYS A 183 13.20 -7.60 0.33
N LEU A 184 14.03 -7.93 1.31
CA LEU A 184 15.09 -8.92 1.15
C LEU A 184 14.54 -10.31 0.88
N HIS A 185 13.52 -10.74 1.61
CA HIS A 185 12.83 -11.99 1.35
C HIS A 185 12.32 -12.05 -0.10
N ALA A 186 11.65 -10.99 -0.56
CA ALA A 186 11.20 -10.90 -1.95
C ALA A 186 12.35 -11.01 -2.97
N LEU A 187 13.49 -10.37 -2.70
CA LEU A 187 14.66 -10.37 -3.59
C LEU A 187 15.34 -11.75 -3.67
N LEU A 188 15.45 -12.43 -2.52
CA LEU A 188 16.18 -13.69 -2.35
C LEU A 188 15.33 -14.91 -2.75
N CYS A 189 14.05 -14.92 -2.38
CA CYS A 189 13.23 -16.13 -2.35
C CYS A 189 12.18 -16.22 -3.47
N ARG A 190 11.82 -15.11 -4.15
CA ARG A 190 10.84 -15.17 -5.27
C ARG A 190 11.43 -15.91 -6.49
N LYS A 191 10.67 -16.91 -6.99
CA LYS A 191 11.03 -17.73 -8.17
C LYS A 191 11.29 -16.88 -9.42
N TRP A 192 12.28 -17.29 -10.23
CA TRP A 192 12.86 -16.54 -11.35
C TRP A 192 11.90 -16.16 -12.49
N ALA A 193 10.75 -16.84 -12.63
CA ALA A 193 9.82 -16.65 -13.75
C ALA A 193 8.80 -15.51 -13.59
N ALA A 194 8.64 -14.94 -12.38
CA ALA A 194 7.60 -13.94 -12.05
C ALA A 194 8.19 -12.55 -11.74
N ARG A 195 9.08 -12.03 -12.59
CA ARG A 195 9.96 -10.90 -12.23
C ARG A 195 9.41 -9.51 -12.56
N GLU A 196 9.35 -8.71 -11.51
CA GLU A 196 9.56 -7.25 -11.55
C GLU A 196 10.74 -6.83 -10.65
N LYS A 197 11.91 -7.48 -10.79
CA LYS A 197 13.05 -7.26 -9.88
C LYS A 197 13.61 -5.84 -9.87
N GLY A 198 13.37 -5.03 -10.89
CA GLY A 198 13.83 -3.65 -10.93
C GLY A 198 13.37 -2.85 -9.72
N ARG A 199 12.10 -3.04 -9.30
CA ARG A 199 11.53 -2.34 -8.12
C ARG A 199 12.10 -2.85 -6.80
N ASP A 200 12.22 -4.17 -6.65
CA ASP A 200 12.76 -4.76 -5.40
C ASP A 200 14.26 -4.43 -5.23
N PHE A 201 15.05 -4.41 -6.31
CA PHE A 201 16.44 -3.97 -6.26
C PHE A 201 16.57 -2.46 -6.00
N TYR A 202 15.70 -1.64 -6.60
CA TYR A 202 15.64 -0.21 -6.33
C TYR A 202 15.40 0.07 -4.84
N ASP A 203 14.43 -0.61 -4.23
CA ASP A 203 14.12 -0.47 -2.81
C ASP A 203 15.29 -0.95 -1.95
N TYR A 204 15.92 -2.08 -2.31
CA TYR A 204 17.12 -2.58 -1.62
C TYR A 204 18.22 -1.50 -1.57
N VAL A 205 18.55 -0.88 -2.71
CA VAL A 205 19.53 0.21 -2.76
C VAL A 205 19.09 1.40 -1.91
N TRP A 206 17.80 1.75 -1.92
CA TRP A 206 17.26 2.81 -1.07
C TRP A 206 17.50 2.50 0.42
N TYR A 207 17.26 1.27 0.90
CA TYR A 207 17.53 0.89 2.29
C TYR A 207 19.01 1.03 2.65
N LEU A 208 19.92 0.60 1.76
CA LEU A 208 21.36 0.72 1.97
C LEU A 208 21.81 2.19 2.06
N GLN A 209 21.30 3.05 1.18
CA GLN A 209 21.60 4.49 1.18
C GLN A 209 21.18 5.16 2.50
N HIS A 210 20.07 4.71 3.09
CA HIS A 210 19.55 5.22 4.36
C HIS A 210 20.15 4.51 5.59
N LYS A 211 21.08 3.56 5.39
CA LYS A 211 21.74 2.79 6.45
C LYS A 211 20.76 2.08 7.40
N ILE A 212 19.63 1.61 6.86
CA ILE A 212 18.60 0.92 7.63
C ILE A 212 19.08 -0.53 7.86
N PRO A 213 19.15 -1.00 9.12
CA PRO A 213 19.51 -2.39 9.41
C PRO A 213 18.35 -3.33 9.05
N VAL A 214 18.66 -4.60 8.79
CA VAL A 214 17.66 -5.63 8.52
C VAL A 214 17.14 -6.20 9.84
N ASN A 215 15.83 -6.37 9.98
CA ASN A 215 15.27 -7.22 11.02
C ASN A 215 15.49 -8.71 10.65
N LEU A 216 16.62 -9.27 11.05
CA LEU A 216 16.98 -10.67 10.76
C LEU A 216 15.99 -11.68 11.36
N PRO A 217 15.51 -11.55 12.62
CA PRO A 217 14.47 -12.42 13.15
C PRO A 217 13.23 -12.49 12.24
N HIS A 218 12.73 -11.34 11.79
CA HIS A 218 11.57 -11.33 10.89
C HIS A 218 11.88 -11.93 9.51
N LEU A 219 13.07 -11.69 8.97
CA LEU A 219 13.51 -12.27 7.70
C LEU A 219 13.55 -13.81 7.78
N GLU A 220 14.08 -14.34 8.87
CA GLU A 220 14.13 -15.78 9.13
C GLU A 220 12.72 -16.39 9.16
N GLU A 221 11.81 -15.82 9.95
CA GLU A 221 10.42 -16.31 10.03
C GLU A 221 9.71 -16.28 8.67
N ARG A 222 9.94 -15.24 7.86
CA ARG A 222 9.43 -15.19 6.48
C ARG A 222 9.98 -16.32 5.61
N MET A 223 11.28 -16.59 5.67
CA MET A 223 11.90 -17.66 4.89
C MET A 223 11.45 -19.05 5.35
N ARG A 224 11.23 -19.24 6.65
CA ARG A 224 10.66 -20.48 7.20
C ARG A 224 9.24 -20.69 6.69
N GLN A 225 8.40 -19.65 6.78
CA GLN A 225 7.01 -19.72 6.33
C GLN A 225 6.88 -19.97 4.82
N SER A 226 7.77 -19.42 4.00
CA SER A 226 7.78 -19.68 2.55
C SER A 226 8.45 -21.00 2.15
N GLY A 227 9.09 -21.71 3.10
CA GLY A 227 9.81 -22.95 2.86
C GLY A 227 11.20 -22.78 2.24
N ASP A 228 11.71 -21.55 2.18
CA ASP A 228 13.04 -21.23 1.62
C ASP A 228 14.17 -21.40 2.66
N TRP A 229 13.83 -21.50 3.94
CA TRP A 229 14.77 -21.80 5.03
C TRP A 229 14.26 -22.93 5.92
N MET A 230 14.78 -24.14 5.67
CA MET A 230 14.36 -25.37 6.36
C MET A 230 15.38 -25.85 7.42
N LYS A 231 16.47 -25.12 7.64
CA LYS A 231 17.51 -25.47 8.61
C LYS A 231 17.10 -25.04 10.02
N ASN A 232 17.51 -25.78 11.05
CA ASN A 232 17.31 -25.38 12.45
C ASN A 232 18.27 -24.28 12.91
N ASP A 233 19.26 -23.93 12.07
CA ASP A 233 20.19 -22.85 12.35
C ASP A 233 19.50 -21.48 12.21
N LYS A 234 19.85 -20.57 13.12
CA LYS A 234 19.40 -19.17 13.06
C LYS A 234 20.08 -18.43 11.93
N LEU A 235 19.39 -17.45 11.37
CA LEU A 235 19.98 -16.49 10.43
C LEU A 235 20.91 -15.56 11.24
N THR A 236 22.21 -15.73 11.08
CA THR A 236 23.25 -14.92 11.75
C THR A 236 23.49 -13.59 11.06
#